data_AF-A0A533Y6G0-F1
#
_entry.id   AF-A0A533Y6G0-F1
#
_cell.length_a   1.000
_cell.length_b   1.000
_cell.length_c   1.000
_cell.angle_alpha   90.00
_cell.angle_beta   90.00
_cell.angle_gamma   90.00
#
_symmetry.space_group_name_H-M   'P 1'
#
loop_
_entity.id
_entity.type
_entity.pdbx_description
1 polymer ?
#
loop_
_entity_poly.entity_id
_entity_poly.type
_entity_poly.pdbx_seq_one_letter_code
_entity_poly.pdbx_strand_id
1 'polypeptide(L)' 'MPGMDGVEVLRQLRQREYTGGVIIITGSHDEESLDEAWAVGPQEVIGKPIDLEQMLTSIQLVLLCREC' A
#
# COMPACT_ATOMS: atom_id res chain seq x y z
N MET A 1 6.65 -2.24 10.81
CA MET A 1 7.86 -2.77 11.45
C MET A 1 8.39 -1.70 12.38
N PRO A 2 8.87 -2.01 13.60
CA PRO A 2 9.50 -0.98 14.43
C PRO A 2 10.66 -0.35 13.65
N GLY A 3 10.61 0.96 13.44
CA GLY A 3 11.69 1.72 12.79
C GLY A 3 11.74 1.72 11.26
N MET A 4 10.75 1.13 10.56
CA MET A 4 10.69 1.21 9.08
C MET A 4 9.31 1.70 8.63
N ASP A 5 9.31 2.82 7.93
CA ASP A 5 8.16 3.44 7.29
C ASP A 5 7.79 2.69 6.01
N GLY A 6 6.52 2.28 5.88
CA GLY A 6 6.01 1.56 4.71
C GLY A 6 6.06 2.40 3.42
N VAL A 7 5.95 3.73 3.54
CA VAL A 7 6.05 4.64 2.38
C VAL A 7 7.48 4.64 1.84
N GLU A 8 8.48 4.69 2.72
CA GLU A 8 9.88 4.59 2.34
C GLU A 8 10.23 3.24 1.68
N VAL A 9 9.63 2.15 2.16
CA VAL A 9 9.77 0.83 1.50
C VAL A 9 9.23 0.88 0.07
N LEU A 10 8.06 1.48 -0.15
CA LEU A 10 7.49 1.62 -1.49
C LEU A 10 8.39 2.48 -2.39
N ARG A 11 8.96 3.58 -1.88
CA ARG A 11 9.94 4.40 -2.64
C ARG A 11 11.13 3.56 -3.10
N GLN A 12 11.69 2.73 -2.22
CA GLN A 12 12.81 1.84 -2.56
C GLN A 12 12.42 0.76 -3.56
N LEU A 13 11.21 0.19 -3.49
CA LEU A 13 10.71 -0.76 -4.47
C LEU A 13 10.60 -0.12 -5.87
N ARG A 14 10.10 1.11 -5.95
CA ARG A 14 10.01 1.84 -7.23
C ARG A 14 11.38 2.17 -7.82
N GLN A 15 12.35 2.58 -6.98
CA GLN A 15 13.74 2.80 -7.42
C GLN A 15 14.42 1.52 -7.95
N ARG A 16 13.97 0.34 -7.50
CA ARG A 16 14.44 -0.97 -7.95
C ARG A 16 13.61 -1.54 -9.11
N GLU A 17 12.78 -0.72 -9.74
CA GLU A 17 11.92 -1.11 -10.86
C GLU A 17 11.00 -2.31 -10.55
N TYR A 18 10.55 -2.42 -9.29
CA TYR A 18 9.60 -3.47 -8.91
C TYR A 18 8.23 -3.24 -9.58
N THR A 19 7.80 -4.22 -10.36
CA THR A 19 6.56 -4.18 -11.17
C THR A 19 5.37 -4.88 -10.52
N GLY A 20 5.54 -5.43 -9.33
CA GLY A 20 4.42 -6.03 -8.60
C GLY A 20 3.46 -4.98 -8.02
N GLY A 21 2.23 -5.42 -7.76
CA GLY A 21 1.25 -4.61 -7.02
C GLY A 21 1.68 -4.46 -5.56
N VAL A 22 1.50 -3.25 -5.02
CA VAL A 22 1.79 -2.94 -3.62
C VAL A 22 0.54 -2.41 -2.95
N ILE A 23 0.19 -3.04 -1.82
CA ILE A 23 -0.88 -2.61 -0.91
C ILE A 23 -0.21 -2.13 0.38
N ILE A 24 -0.50 -0.90 0.79
CA ILE A 24 -0.02 -0.37 2.07
C ILE A 24 -1.08 -0.66 3.14
N ILE A 25 -0.65 -1.19 4.29
CA ILE A 25 -1.53 -1.39 5.46
C ILE A 25 -1.02 -0.50 6.59
N THR A 26 -1.78 0.51 6.97
CA THR A 26 -1.39 1.51 7.96
C THR A 26 -2.25 1.48 9.22
N GLY A 27 -1.66 1.76 10.39
CA GLY A 27 -2.40 2.03 11.62
C GLY A 27 -2.41 3.50 12.03
N SER A 28 -1.77 4.38 11.24
CA SER A 28 -1.86 5.82 11.44
C SER A 28 -3.17 6.34 10.85
N HIS A 29 -3.92 7.09 11.67
CA HIS A 29 -5.11 7.84 11.24
C HIS A 29 -4.76 9.29 10.86
N ASP A 30 -3.48 9.60 10.73
CA ASP A 30 -3.01 10.93 10.39
C ASP A 30 -3.17 11.15 8.87
N GLU A 31 -3.98 12.13 8.49
CA GLU A 31 -4.32 12.43 7.09
C GLU A 31 -3.08 12.78 6.28
N GLU A 32 -2.12 13.50 6.88
CA GLU A 32 -0.85 13.89 6.23
C GLU A 32 -0.02 12.66 5.83
N SER A 33 -0.08 11.60 6.65
CA SER A 33 0.59 10.32 6.35
C SER A 33 -0.09 9.52 5.23
N LEU A 34 -1.39 9.71 5.01
CA LEU A 34 -2.14 9.02 3.96
C LEU A 34 -1.89 9.67 2.59
N ASP A 35 -1.86 11.00 2.53
CA ASP A 35 -1.55 11.73 1.30
C ASP A 35 -0.14 11.41 0.81
N GLU A 36 0.84 11.35 1.72
CA GLU A 36 2.19 10.90 1.38
C GLU A 36 2.22 9.47 0.87
N ALA A 37 1.46 8.56 1.48
CA ALA A 37 1.38 7.17 1.04
C ALA A 37 0.83 7.06 -0.39
N TRP A 38 -0.25 7.79 -0.70
CA TRP A 38 -0.84 7.84 -2.04
C TRP A 38 0.08 8.50 -3.07
N ALA A 39 0.86 9.51 -2.68
CA ALA A 39 1.78 10.20 -3.59
C ALA A 39 2.88 9.29 -4.17
N VAL A 40 3.21 8.17 -3.52
CA VAL A 40 4.20 7.20 -4.03
C VAL A 40 3.57 6.15 -4.97
N GLY A 41 2.24 6.18 -5.14
CA GLY A 41 1.51 5.33 -6.09
C GLY A 41 1.47 3.84 -5.71
N PRO A 42 0.96 3.47 -4.52
CA PRO A 42 0.49 2.12 -4.26
C PRO A 42 -0.77 1.84 -5.09
N GLN A 43 -1.11 0.57 -5.24
CA GLN A 43 -2.39 0.17 -5.84
C GLN A 43 -3.54 0.28 -4.84
N GLU A 44 -3.26 0.22 -3.53
CA GLU A 44 -4.26 0.34 -2.48
C GLU A 44 -3.62 0.78 -1.14
N VAL A 45 -4.38 1.50 -0.32
CA VAL A 45 -4.00 1.86 1.06
C VAL A 45 -5.14 1.47 2.01
N ILE A 46 -4.86 0.59 2.96
CA ILE A 46 -5.87 0.05 3.89
C ILE A 46 -5.52 0.42 5.33
N GLY A 47 -6.50 0.93 6.07
CA GLY A 47 -6.37 1.24 7.49
C GLY A 47 -6.49 0.00 8.37
N LYS A 48 -5.85 0.04 9.55
CA LYS A 48 -6.05 -0.92 10.63
C LYS A 48 -7.16 -0.41 11.57
N PRO A 49 -7.94 -1.31 12.20
CA PRO A 49 -7.93 -2.75 11.99
C PRO A 49 -8.51 -3.12 10.61
N ILE A 50 -7.94 -4.17 10.00
CA ILE A 50 -8.38 -4.74 8.74
C ILE A 50 -8.88 -6.16 9.01
N ASP A 51 -10.02 -6.52 8.44
CA ASP A 51 -10.51 -7.90 8.48
C ASP A 51 -10.05 -8.71 7.27
N LEU A 52 -10.22 -10.03 7.34
CA LEU A 52 -9.73 -10.94 6.31
C LEU A 52 -10.48 -10.75 4.98
N GLU A 53 -11.77 -10.42 5.01
CA GLU A 53 -12.58 -10.24 3.81
C GLU A 53 -12.11 -9.01 3.03
N GLN A 54 -11.95 -7.88 3.71
CA GLN A 54 -11.41 -6.65 3.15
C GLN A 54 -10.01 -6.87 2.56
N MET A 55 -9.14 -7.61 3.26
CA MET A 55 -7.80 -7.92 2.76
C MET A 55 -7.85 -8.78 1.49
N LEU A 56 -8.70 -9.82 1.46
CA LEU A 56 -8.84 -10.69 0.30
C LEU A 56 -9.41 -9.94 -0.90
N THR A 57 -10.43 -9.10 -0.72
CA THR A 57 -11.00 -8.27 -1.78
C THR A 57 -9.95 -7.35 -2.37
N SER A 58 -9.17 -6.68 -1.53
CA SER A 58 -8.11 -5.76 -1.98
C SER A 58 -7.04 -6.49 -2.81
N ILE A 59 -6.61 -7.67 -2.36
CA ILE A 59 -5.66 -8.51 -3.11
C ILE A 59 -6.25 -8.90 -4.47
N GLN A 60 -7.51 -9.33 -4.52
CA GLN A 60 -8.18 -9.71 -5.76
C GLN A 60 -8.26 -8.54 -6.75
N LEU A 61 -8.63 -7.33 -6.28
CA LEU A 61 -8.70 -6.13 -7.11
C LEU A 61 -7.33 -5.76 -7.70
N VAL A 62 -6.28 -5.76 -6.87
CA VAL A 62 -4.92 -5.45 -7.31
C VAL A 62 -4.39 -6.47 -8.33
N LEU A 63 -4.78 -7.74 -8.20
CA LEU A 63 -4.40 -8.78 -9.17
C LEU A 63 -5.16 -8.69 -10.50
N LEU A 64 -6.39 -8.18 -10.50
CA LEU A 64 -7.19 -7.98 -11.71
C LEU A 64 -6.77 -6.73 -12.51
N CYS A 65 -6.35 -5.65 -11.83
CA CYS A 65 -5.96 -4.39 -12.48
C CYS A 65 -4.53 -4.38 -13.07
N ARG A 66 -3.94 -5.55 -13.41
CA ARG A 66 -2.55 -5.60 -13.93
C ARG A 66 -2.40 -5.15 -15.39
N GLU A 67 -3.46 -4.67 -16.03
CA GLU A 67 -3.53 -4.36 -17.47
C GLU A 67 -3.95 -2.91 -17.81
N CYS A 68 -3.92 -1.97 -16.86
CA CYS A 68 -4.23 -0.55 -17.12
C CYS A 68 -2.99 0.33 -17.23
#